data_AF-A0A6P0WPE6-F1
#
_entry.id   AF-A0A6P0WPE6-F1
#
_cell.length_a   1.000
_cell.length_b   1.000
_cell.length_c   1.000
_cell.angle_alpha   90.00
_cell.angle_beta   90.00
_cell.angle_gamma   90.00
#
_symmetry.space_group_name_H-M   'P 1'
#
loop_
_entity.id
_entity.type
_entity.pdbx_description
1 polymer ?
#
loop_
_entity_poly.entity_id
_entity_poly.type
_entity_poly.pdbx_seq_one_letter_code
_entity_poly.pdbx_strand_id
1 'polypeptide(L)'
;MSNRAMTIFGFLGGTIMAVEAGYKVFPHPKSDKVYNRLSDAKWFLAVRWCDSLSTPAGIINNMGELAFFNEIVLKMGEEKFIPWQYRLDIFAKCLLLQPNETVIYQFQVSDHTLEIRALEIDSRYGKVALVRGLPKEFDTE
;
A
#
# COMPACT_ATOMS: atom_id res chain seq x y z
N MET A 1 -1.08 29.47 5.22
CA MET A 1 -0.04 28.75 4.47
C MET A 1 0.00 27.32 5.00
N SER A 2 -0.47 26.35 4.22
CA SER A 2 -0.53 24.95 4.64
C SER A 2 0.88 24.35 4.51
N ASN A 3 1.50 23.98 5.63
CA ASN A 3 2.64 23.09 5.65
C ASN A 3 2.15 21.69 5.22
N ARG A 4 1.97 21.48 3.91
CA ARG A 4 1.84 20.13 3.36
C ARG A 4 3.21 19.50 3.44
N ALA A 5 3.35 18.52 4.33
CA ALA A 5 4.54 17.68 4.42
C ALA A 5 4.81 17.09 3.02
N MET A 6 5.93 17.47 2.43
CA MET A 6 6.34 16.99 1.12
C MET A 6 6.76 15.52 1.27
N THR A 7 6.01 14.61 0.65
CA THR A 7 6.36 13.19 0.66
C THR A 7 7.31 12.87 -0.48
N ILE A 8 8.50 12.41 -0.14
CA ILE A 8 9.56 12.03 -1.08
C ILE A 8 9.71 10.51 -1.04
N PHE A 9 9.59 9.86 -2.20
CA PHE A 9 9.81 8.42 -2.34
C PHE A 9 11.08 8.18 -3.18
N GLY A 10 12.13 7.67 -2.55
CA GLY A 10 13.30 7.15 -3.25
C GLY A 10 13.00 5.77 -3.83
N PHE A 11 13.33 5.54 -5.09
CA PHE A 11 13.24 4.21 -5.71
C PHE A 11 14.42 3.95 -6.65
N LEU A 12 14.58 2.70 -7.09
CA LEU A 12 15.77 2.26 -7.81
C LEU A 12 16.04 3.09 -9.08
N GLY A 13 15.01 3.48 -9.82
CA GLY A 13 15.12 4.29 -11.05
C GLY A 13 15.10 5.81 -10.88
N GLY A 14 15.05 6.35 -9.65
CA GLY A 14 14.96 7.79 -9.43
C GLY A 14 14.22 8.20 -8.15
N THR A 15 13.66 9.41 -8.14
CA THR A 15 12.88 9.93 -7.00
C THR A 15 11.49 10.34 -7.49
N ILE A 16 10.43 9.80 -6.89
CA ILE A 16 9.06 10.28 -7.11
C ILE A 16 8.76 11.30 -5.99
N MET A 17 8.37 12.50 -6.41
CA MET A 17 8.01 13.58 -5.49
C MET A 17 6.53 13.91 -5.70
N ALA A 18 5.76 13.88 -4.63
CA ALA A 18 4.40 14.43 -4.65
C ALA A 18 4.47 15.96 -4.77
N VAL A 19 3.74 16.52 -5.72
CA VAL A 19 3.65 17.96 -6.01
C VAL A 19 2.17 18.36 -6.13
N GLU A 20 1.86 19.66 -6.08
CA GLU A 20 0.46 20.13 -6.13
C GLU A 20 -0.30 19.65 -7.38
N ALA A 21 0.38 19.45 -8.50
CA ALA A 21 -0.20 18.96 -9.76
C ALA A 21 -0.18 17.43 -9.93
N GLY A 22 0.21 16.66 -8.89
CA GLY A 22 0.33 15.20 -8.96
C GLY A 22 1.71 14.72 -8.53
N TYR A 23 2.45 14.06 -9.42
CA TYR A 23 3.74 13.46 -9.08
C TYR A 23 4.79 13.76 -10.15
N LYS A 24 6.01 14.07 -9.71
CA LYS A 24 7.16 14.29 -10.57
C LYS A 24 8.18 13.18 -10.39
N VAL A 25 8.59 12.56 -11.49
CA VAL A 25 9.64 11.53 -11.51
C VAL A 25 10.96 12.20 -11.87
N PHE A 26 11.92 12.17 -10.96
CA PHE A 26 13.29 12.61 -11.22
C PHE A 26 14.14 11.43 -11.70
N PRO A 27 14.95 11.61 -12.75
CA PRO A 27 15.81 10.54 -13.26
C PRO A 27 16.92 10.20 -12.26
N HIS A 28 17.30 8.92 -12.22
CA HIS A 28 18.44 8.46 -11.43
C HIS A 28 19.76 9.14 -11.87
N PRO A 29 20.65 9.54 -10.95
CA PRO A 29 21.91 10.23 -11.29
C PRO A 29 22.92 9.37 -12.07
N LYS A 30 22.71 8.04 -12.12
CA LYS A 30 23.45 7.12 -12.99
C LYS A 30 22.58 6.77 -14.21
N SER A 31 22.80 7.47 -15.32
CA SER A 31 22.09 7.31 -16.60
C SER A 31 22.23 5.93 -17.23
N ASP A 32 23.29 5.22 -16.89
CA ASP A 32 23.75 4.03 -17.63
C ASP A 32 23.17 2.73 -17.05
N LYS A 33 22.50 2.81 -15.90
CA LYS A 33 21.83 1.67 -15.28
C LYS A 33 20.47 1.46 -15.94
N VAL A 34 20.25 0.27 -16.49
CA VAL A 34 18.93 -0.16 -16.96
C VAL A 34 18.09 -0.58 -15.75
N TYR A 35 17.17 0.28 -15.34
CA TYR A 35 16.20 -0.04 -14.31
C TYR A 35 14.96 -0.68 -14.94
N ASN A 36 14.39 -1.65 -14.23
CA ASN A 36 13.12 -2.26 -14.64
C ASN A 36 11.98 -1.27 -14.35
N ARG A 37 11.79 -0.30 -15.26
CA ARG A 37 10.79 0.77 -15.14
C ARG A 37 9.37 0.25 -14.92
N LEU A 38 9.10 -1.00 -15.30
CA LEU A 38 7.81 -1.64 -15.10
C LEU A 38 7.52 -1.85 -13.61
N SER A 39 8.50 -2.28 -12.81
CA SER A 39 8.31 -2.47 -11.37
C SER A 39 8.10 -1.15 -10.65
N ASP A 40 8.83 -0.11 -11.06
CA ASP A 40 8.65 1.25 -10.53
C ASP A 40 7.26 1.80 -10.89
N ALA A 41 6.80 1.59 -12.13
CA ALA A 41 5.46 1.97 -12.57
C ALA A 41 4.37 1.21 -11.81
N LYS A 42 4.53 -0.11 -11.62
CA LYS A 42 3.61 -0.93 -10.82
C LYS A 42 3.54 -0.46 -9.38
N TRP A 43 4.68 -0.14 -8.77
CA TRP A 43 4.74 0.40 -7.42
C TRP A 43 4.01 1.75 -7.33
N PHE A 44 4.29 2.65 -8.25
CA PHE A 44 3.60 3.94 -8.33
C PHE A 44 2.08 3.77 -8.46
N LEU A 45 1.62 2.86 -9.32
CA LEU A 45 0.20 2.56 -9.47
C LEU A 45 -0.40 1.96 -8.20
N ALA A 46 0.31 1.08 -7.50
CA ALA A 46 -0.14 0.52 -6.22
C ALA A 46 -0.31 1.60 -5.16
N VAL A 47 0.66 2.52 -5.04
CA VAL A 47 0.60 3.67 -4.13
C VAL A 47 -0.57 4.58 -4.49
N ARG A 48 -0.72 4.97 -5.76
CA ARG A 48 -1.85 5.80 -6.22
C ARG A 48 -3.19 5.14 -5.95
N TRP A 49 -3.28 3.83 -6.18
CA TRP A 49 -4.48 3.08 -5.88
C TRP A 49 -4.79 3.11 -4.38
N CYS A 50 -3.82 2.77 -3.53
CA CYS A 50 -3.97 2.82 -2.08
C CYS A 50 -4.42 4.20 -1.59
N ASP A 51 -3.78 5.26 -2.09
CA ASP A 51 -4.07 6.65 -1.72
C ASP A 51 -5.47 7.10 -2.16
N SER A 52 -5.96 6.59 -3.29
CA SER A 52 -7.28 6.94 -3.84
C SER A 52 -8.46 6.28 -3.13
N LEU A 53 -8.23 5.30 -2.25
CA LEU A 53 -9.29 4.60 -1.54
C LEU A 53 -9.94 5.50 -0.48
N SER A 54 -11.27 5.52 -0.46
CA SER A 54 -12.09 6.28 0.51
C SER A 54 -12.18 5.61 1.89
N THR A 55 -11.60 4.43 2.05
CA THR A 55 -11.54 3.66 3.29
C THR A 55 -10.09 3.59 3.81
N PRO A 56 -9.85 3.30 5.10
CA PRO A 56 -8.50 3.04 5.60
C PRO A 56 -7.79 2.00 4.73
N ALA A 57 -6.59 2.32 4.23
CA ALA A 57 -5.86 1.42 3.35
C ALA A 57 -4.34 1.54 3.52
N GLY A 58 -3.65 0.43 3.29
CA GLY A 58 -2.20 0.35 3.32
C GLY A 58 -1.64 -0.80 2.49
N ILE A 59 -0.35 -0.71 2.18
CA ILE A 59 0.41 -1.74 1.46
C ILE A 59 1.34 -2.41 2.46
N ILE A 60 1.13 -3.70 2.72
CA ILE A 60 1.97 -4.52 3.60
C ILE A 60 3.00 -5.28 2.76
N ASN A 61 4.26 -5.22 3.19
CA ASN A 61 5.35 -5.99 2.60
C ASN A 61 5.57 -7.34 3.32
N ASN A 62 6.54 -8.12 2.85
CA ASN A 62 6.90 -9.41 3.41
C ASN A 62 7.48 -9.37 4.84
N MET A 63 7.80 -8.18 5.37
CA MET A 63 8.25 -7.96 6.74
C MET A 63 7.10 -7.58 7.67
N GLY A 64 5.86 -7.48 7.16
CA GLY A 64 4.71 -7.00 7.93
C GLY A 64 4.72 -5.49 8.13
N GLU A 65 5.58 -4.75 7.43
CA GLU A 65 5.63 -3.29 7.51
C GLU A 65 4.58 -2.67 6.59
N LEU A 66 3.96 -1.58 7.03
CA LEU A 66 3.13 -0.75 6.18
C LEU A 66 4.03 0.15 5.32
N ALA A 67 4.46 -0.37 4.17
CA ALA A 67 5.32 0.33 3.22
C ALA A 67 4.68 1.61 2.65
N PHE A 68 3.35 1.68 2.64
CA PHE A 68 2.57 2.87 2.34
C PHE A 68 1.18 2.76 2.99
N PHE A 69 0.55 3.89 3.29
CA PHE A 69 -0.83 3.95 3.76
C PHE A 69 -1.45 5.32 3.46
N ASN A 70 -2.77 5.37 3.31
CA ASN A 70 -3.46 6.58 2.89
C ASN A 70 -3.67 7.59 4.04
N GLU A 71 -4.18 8.77 3.68
CA GLU A 71 -4.40 9.87 4.64
C GLU A 71 -5.34 9.49 5.80
N ILE A 72 -6.27 8.56 5.56
CA ILE A 72 -7.20 8.08 6.59
C ILE A 72 -6.43 7.30 7.67
N VAL A 73 -5.58 6.37 7.25
CA VAL A 73 -4.70 5.61 8.17
C VAL A 73 -3.72 6.55 8.88
N LEU A 74 -3.17 7.53 8.16
CA LEU A 74 -2.29 8.55 8.74
C LEU A 74 -2.97 9.32 9.89
N LYS A 75 -4.26 9.67 9.74
CA LYS A 75 -5.03 10.40 10.77
C LYS A 75 -5.42 9.51 11.95
N MET A 76 -5.81 8.26 11.71
CA MET A 76 -6.25 7.36 12.79
C MET A 76 -5.08 6.69 13.53
N GLY A 77 -3.95 6.52 12.88
CA GLY A 77 -2.76 5.82 13.36
C GLY A 77 -2.69 4.37 12.85
N GLU A 78 -1.50 3.96 12.42
CA GLU A 78 -1.21 2.64 11.84
C GLU A 78 -1.63 1.47 12.75
N GLU A 79 -1.31 1.55 14.04
CA GLU A 79 -1.67 0.50 15.01
C GLU A 79 -3.18 0.35 15.22
N LYS A 80 -3.96 1.42 15.00
CA LYS A 80 -5.43 1.33 15.04
C LYS A 80 -6.01 0.73 13.77
N PHE A 81 -5.32 0.88 12.64
CA PHE A 81 -5.74 0.29 11.38
C PHE A 81 -5.42 -1.20 11.36
N ILE A 82 -4.14 -1.55 11.51
CA ILE A 82 -3.69 -2.95 11.57
C ILE A 82 -2.67 -3.06 12.71
N PRO A 83 -3.08 -3.63 13.86
CA PRO A 83 -2.15 -3.87 14.96
C PRO A 83 -0.99 -4.76 14.51
N TRP A 84 0.21 -4.45 14.99
CA TRP A 84 1.45 -5.10 14.59
C TRP A 84 1.36 -6.63 14.55
N GLN A 85 0.75 -7.24 15.57
CA GLN A 85 0.65 -8.69 15.72
C GLN A 85 -0.09 -9.41 14.58
N TYR A 86 -0.91 -8.70 13.80
CA TYR A 86 -1.69 -9.30 12.71
C TYR A 86 -1.06 -9.10 11.33
N ARG A 87 -0.05 -8.23 11.19
CA ARG A 87 0.44 -7.81 9.87
C ARG A 87 1.08 -8.94 9.07
N LEU A 88 1.87 -9.80 9.73
CA LEU A 88 2.48 -10.96 9.09
C LEU A 88 1.44 -12.01 8.70
N ASP A 89 0.43 -12.22 9.53
CA ASP A 89 -0.66 -13.16 9.22
C ASP A 89 -1.48 -12.67 8.02
N ILE A 90 -1.78 -11.38 7.97
CA ILE A 90 -2.43 -10.72 6.83
C ILE A 90 -1.57 -10.87 5.56
N PHE A 91 -0.26 -10.62 5.65
CA PHE A 91 0.64 -10.83 4.53
C PHE A 91 0.68 -12.29 4.07
N ALA A 92 0.69 -13.25 5.00
CA ALA A 92 0.69 -14.67 4.67
C ALA A 92 -0.54 -15.08 3.84
N LYS A 93 -1.71 -14.45 4.06
CA LYS A 93 -2.90 -14.68 3.22
C LYS A 93 -2.68 -14.27 1.77
N CYS A 94 -1.91 -13.21 1.53
CA CYS A 94 -1.57 -12.74 0.18
C CYS A 94 -0.69 -13.74 -0.60
N LEU A 95 0.13 -14.54 0.07
CA LEU A 95 1.05 -15.48 -0.59
C LEU A 95 0.30 -16.53 -1.44
N LEU A 96 -0.87 -16.97 -0.98
CA LEU A 96 -1.70 -18.00 -1.62
C LEU A 96 -2.49 -17.49 -2.82
N LEU A 97 -2.62 -16.18 -2.98
CA LEU A 97 -3.46 -15.53 -3.99
C LEU A 97 -2.72 -15.32 -5.30
N GLN A 98 -3.37 -15.49 -6.45
CA GLN A 98 -2.83 -15.00 -7.72
C GLN A 98 -2.80 -13.46 -7.74
N PRO A 99 -2.01 -12.84 -8.63
CA PRO A 99 -2.01 -11.38 -8.77
C PRO A 99 -3.42 -10.82 -8.98
N ASN A 100 -3.76 -9.78 -8.22
CA ASN A 100 -5.04 -9.10 -8.12
C ASN A 100 -6.19 -9.89 -7.51
N GLU A 101 -6.01 -11.16 -7.12
CA GLU A 101 -7.00 -11.87 -6.31
C GLU A 101 -7.12 -11.25 -4.92
N THR A 102 -8.30 -11.43 -4.34
CA THR A 102 -8.64 -10.89 -3.03
C THR A 102 -9.07 -11.98 -2.06
N VAL A 103 -8.87 -11.71 -0.77
CA VAL A 103 -9.43 -12.49 0.32
C VAL A 103 -9.86 -11.56 1.44
N ILE A 104 -10.87 -11.99 2.19
CA ILE A 104 -11.34 -11.28 3.36
C ILE A 104 -10.61 -11.78 4.59
N TYR A 105 -10.16 -10.85 5.42
CA TYR A 105 -9.58 -11.10 6.72
C TYR A 105 -10.45 -10.44 7.79
N GLN A 106 -11.01 -11.26 8.65
CA GLN A 106 -11.81 -10.82 9.78
C GLN A 106 -10.96 -10.91 11.04
N PHE A 107 -10.89 -9.83 11.81
CA PHE A 107 -10.23 -9.88 13.10
C PHE A 107 -11.06 -10.72 14.08
N GLN A 108 -10.40 -11.59 14.84
CA GLN A 108 -11.10 -12.48 15.79
C GLN A 108 -11.79 -11.72 16.94
N VAL A 109 -11.30 -10.52 17.26
CA VAL A 109 -11.71 -9.73 18.44
C VAL A 109 -12.36 -8.40 18.04
N SER A 110 -12.62 -8.19 16.75
CA SER A 110 -13.15 -6.94 16.23
C SER A 110 -14.01 -7.20 15.00
N ASP A 111 -15.14 -6.50 14.91
CA ASP A 111 -15.96 -6.50 13.69
C ASP A 111 -15.29 -5.77 12.52
N HIS A 112 -14.05 -5.30 12.70
CA HIS A 112 -13.25 -4.78 11.62
C HIS A 112 -12.93 -5.90 10.64
N THR A 113 -13.15 -5.63 9.36
CA THR A 113 -12.89 -6.56 8.27
C THR A 113 -12.00 -5.88 7.25
N LEU A 114 -11.03 -6.63 6.74
CA LEU A 114 -10.08 -6.18 5.74
C LEU A 114 -10.28 -6.97 4.46
N GLU A 115 -10.28 -6.29 3.32
CA GLU A 115 -9.99 -6.93 2.04
C GLU A 115 -8.47 -6.87 1.83
N ILE A 116 -7.88 -8.03 1.57
CA ILE A 116 -6.48 -8.20 1.21
C ILE A 116 -6.44 -8.50 -0.28
N ARG A 117 -5.67 -7.73 -1.05
CA ARG A 117 -5.41 -7.96 -2.47
C ARG A 117 -3.94 -8.23 -2.70
N ALA A 118 -3.63 -9.30 -3.42
CA ALA A 118 -2.25 -9.60 -3.79
C ALA A 118 -1.81 -8.75 -4.98
N LEU A 119 -0.69 -8.03 -4.86
CA LEU A 119 -0.08 -7.28 -5.94
C LEU A 119 1.31 -7.82 -6.25
N GLU A 120 1.61 -8.00 -7.53
CA GLU A 120 2.94 -8.41 -8.00
C GLU A 120 3.66 -7.22 -8.63
N ILE A 121 4.59 -6.64 -7.88
CA ILE A 121 5.32 -5.42 -8.25
C ILE A 121 6.61 -5.77 -9.01
N ASP A 122 7.42 -6.68 -8.44
CA ASP A 122 8.70 -7.11 -9.00
C ASP A 122 8.93 -8.57 -8.61
N SER A 123 9.28 -9.41 -9.58
CA SER A 123 9.54 -10.83 -9.36
C SER A 123 10.71 -11.11 -8.41
N ARG A 124 11.60 -10.13 -8.18
CA ARG A 124 12.75 -10.22 -7.27
C ARG A 124 12.37 -9.97 -5.81
N TYR A 125 11.39 -9.10 -5.58
CA TYR A 125 10.96 -8.68 -4.24
C TYR A 125 9.67 -9.40 -3.79
N GLY A 126 8.98 -10.09 -4.71
CA GLY A 126 7.79 -10.89 -4.42
C GLY A 126 6.50 -10.07 -4.43
N LYS A 127 5.47 -10.63 -3.78
CA LYS A 127 4.15 -10.00 -3.65
C LYS A 127 4.14 -8.97 -2.53
N VAL A 128 3.27 -7.98 -2.67
CA VAL A 128 2.83 -7.09 -1.58
C VAL A 128 1.32 -7.22 -1.42
N ALA A 129 0.81 -6.92 -0.23
CA ALA A 129 -0.61 -6.97 0.06
C ALA A 129 -1.17 -5.54 0.10
N LEU A 130 -2.05 -5.18 -0.84
CA LEU A 130 -2.89 -4.00 -0.66
C LEU A 130 -4.05 -4.38 0.26
N VAL A 131 -4.12 -3.73 1.40
CA VAL A 131 -5.11 -4.00 2.44
C VAL A 131 -6.01 -2.79 2.58
N ARG A 132 -7.33 -3.00 2.58
CA ARG A 132 -8.31 -1.94 2.83
C ARG A 132 -9.35 -2.38 3.83
N GLY A 133 -9.76 -1.46 4.70
CA GLY A 133 -10.92 -1.66 5.55
C GLY A 133 -12.20 -1.74 4.71
N LEU A 134 -13.03 -2.73 5.00
CA LEU A 134 -14.39 -2.77 4.48
C LEU A 134 -15.32 -1.98 5.42
N PRO A 135 -16.28 -1.22 4.87
CA PRO A 135 -17.36 -0.67 5.70
C PRO A 135 -18.08 -1.85 6.38
N LYS A 136 -18.53 -1.64 7.62
CA LYS A 136 -19.58 -2.52 8.15
C LYS A 136 -20.76 -2.39 7.19
N GLU A 137 -21.21 -3.51 6.61
CA GLU A 137 -22.55 -3.52 6.03
C GLU A 137 -23.48 -3.08 7.18
N PHE A 138 -24.14 -1.94 7.00
CA PHE A 138 -25.16 -1.54 7.95
C PHE A 138 -26.23 -2.64 7.88
N ASP A 139 -26.47 -3.31 9.00
CA ASP A 139 -27.74 -3.97 9.25
C ASP A 139 -28.82 -2.99 8.85
N THR A 140 -29.47 -3.29 7.74
CA THR A 140 -30.67 -2.56 7.33
C THR A 140 -31.72 -2.99 8.33
N GLU A 141 -32.18 -2.02 9.14
CA GLU A 141 -33.24 -2.17 10.14
C GLU A 141 -34.45 -2.98 9.66
#